data_AF-A0A2M7D5L2-F1
#
_entry.id   AF-A0A2M7D5L2-F1
#
_cell.length_a   1.000
_cell.length_b   1.000
_cell.length_c   1.000
_cell.angle_alpha   90.00
_cell.angle_beta   90.00
_cell.angle_gamma   90.00
#
_symmetry.space_group_name_H-M   'P 1'
#
loop_
_entity.id
_entity.type
_entity.pdbx_description
1 polymer ?
#
loop_
_entity_poly.entity_id
_entity_poly.type
_entity_poly.pdbx_seq_one_letter_code
_entity_poly.pdbx_strand_id
1 'polypeptide(L)'
;MTASVLARARADAAAGAWERALDAVHPALTGAHGSTEALAIAANAALALRRDPLALTLLQTLLERQPTLDSARRNLSRVHNRLALAAKA
;
A
#
# COMPACT_ATOMS: atom_id res chain seq x y z
N MET A 1 -14.20 16.25 1.13
CA MET A 1 -13.49 15.77 -0.07
C MET A 1 -12.81 14.40 0.13
N THR A 2 -12.08 14.16 1.22
CA THR A 2 -11.36 12.89 1.49
C THR A 2 -12.20 11.60 1.48
N ALA A 3 -13.46 11.65 1.92
CA ALA A 3 -14.35 10.48 1.91
C ALA A 3 -14.68 9.97 0.49
N SER A 4 -14.80 10.87 -0.49
CA SER A 4 -15.07 10.50 -1.89
C SER A 4 -13.86 9.84 -2.54
N VAL A 5 -12.65 10.29 -2.18
CA VAL A 5 -11.38 9.76 -2.66
C VAL A 5 -11.16 8.31 -2.20
N LEU A 6 -11.35 8.03 -0.91
CA LEU A 6 -11.22 6.68 -0.36
C LEU A 6 -12.28 5.72 -0.91
N ALA A 7 -13.52 6.19 -1.09
CA ALA A 7 -14.57 5.37 -1.69
C ALA A 7 -14.22 4.97 -3.13
N ARG A 8 -13.68 5.89 -3.93
CA ARG A 8 -13.23 5.60 -5.28
C ARG A 8 -12.08 4.60 -5.30
N ALA A 9 -11.07 4.81 -4.46
CA ALA A 9 -9.93 3.91 -4.37
C ALA A 9 -10.32 2.49 -3.96
N ARG A 10 -11.27 2.34 -3.02
CA ARG A 10 -11.83 1.02 -2.64
C ARG A 10 -12.53 0.35 -3.82
N ALA A 11 -13.33 1.10 -4.58
CA ALA A 11 -14.03 0.57 -5.74
C ALA A 11 -13.06 0.10 -6.83
N ASP A 12 -12.03 0.90 -7.12
CA ASP A 12 -10.99 0.54 -8.08
C ASP A 12 -10.18 -0.68 -7.60
N ALA A 13 -9.83 -0.75 -6.31
CA ALA A 13 -9.17 -1.90 -5.70
C ALA A 13 -10.03 -3.18 -5.76
N ALA A 14 -11.33 -3.09 -5.45
CA ALA A 14 -12.26 -4.20 -5.52
C ALA A 14 -12.44 -4.71 -6.96
N ALA A 15 -12.33 -3.82 -7.95
CA ALA A 15 -12.35 -4.16 -9.37
C ALA A 15 -10.99 -4.66 -9.90
N GLY A 16 -9.94 -4.72 -9.07
CA GLY A 16 -8.58 -5.09 -9.48
C GLY A 16 -7.86 -4.02 -10.31
N ALA A 17 -8.40 -2.80 -10.41
CA ALA A 17 -7.80 -1.67 -11.11
C ALA A 17 -6.72 -0.98 -10.24
N TRP A 18 -5.66 -1.71 -9.92
CA TRP A 18 -4.66 -1.31 -8.91
C TRP A 18 -3.93 0.00 -9.22
N GLU A 19 -3.61 0.29 -10.48
CA GLU A 19 -3.04 1.59 -10.89
C GLU A 19 -3.98 2.74 -10.53
N ARG A 20 -5.26 2.61 -10.89
CA ARG A 20 -6.29 3.62 -10.60
C ARG A 20 -6.53 3.77 -9.10
N ALA A 21 -6.50 2.67 -8.36
CA ALA A 21 -6.63 2.68 -6.91
C ALA A 21 -5.45 3.43 -6.26
N LEU A 22 -4.22 3.24 -6.75
CA LEU A 22 -3.02 3.92 -6.26
C LEU A 22 -3.06 5.42 -6.57
N ASP A 23 -3.45 5.80 -7.79
CA ASP A 23 -3.62 7.20 -8.18
C ASP A 23 -4.71 7.89 -7.34
N ALA A 24 -5.83 7.18 -7.11
CA ALA A 24 -6.92 7.70 -6.31
C ALA A 24 -6.48 7.98 -4.87
N VAL A 25 -5.67 7.12 -4.23
CA VAL A 25 -5.21 7.38 -2.85
C VAL A 25 -4.05 8.35 -2.76
N HIS A 26 -3.38 8.72 -3.87
CA HIS A 26 -2.22 9.61 -3.85
C HIS A 26 -2.45 10.93 -3.09
N PRO A 27 -3.55 11.68 -3.30
CA PRO A 27 -3.82 12.91 -2.55
C PRO A 27 -4.06 12.67 -1.05
N ALA A 28 -4.57 11.48 -0.71
CA ALA A 28 -4.78 11.09 0.68
C ALA A 28 -3.46 10.70 1.37
N LEU A 29 -2.40 10.36 0.62
CA LEU A 29 -1.07 10.05 1.15
C LEU A 29 -0.21 11.30 1.37
N THR A 30 -0.41 12.36 0.59
CA THR A 30 0.38 13.61 0.67
C THR A 30 -0.02 14.52 1.83
N GLY A 31 -1.17 14.27 2.47
CA GLY A 31 -1.52 14.91 3.74
C GLY A 31 -0.65 14.37 4.88
N ALA A 32 -0.22 15.24 5.80
CA ALA A 32 0.85 15.00 6.78
C ALA A 32 0.87 13.61 7.44
N HIS A 33 -0.28 12.97 7.63
CA HIS A 33 -0.36 11.58 8.05
C HIS A 33 -1.49 10.88 7.28
N GLY A 34 -1.31 10.65 5.97
CA GLY A 34 -2.33 10.04 5.12
C GLY A 34 -3.03 8.84 5.77
N SER A 35 -4.35 8.73 5.61
CA SER A 35 -5.13 7.83 6.49
C SER A 35 -4.58 6.41 6.46
N THR A 36 -4.62 5.73 7.60
CA THR A 36 -4.18 4.33 7.74
C THR A 36 -4.80 3.41 6.68
N GLU A 37 -6.04 3.72 6.29
CA GLU A 37 -6.72 3.05 5.21
C GLU A 37 -6.15 3.38 3.82
N ALA A 38 -5.83 4.65 3.53
CA ALA A 38 -5.15 5.02 2.29
C ALA A 38 -3.81 4.28 2.16
N LEU A 39 -3.05 4.18 3.26
CA LEU A 39 -1.81 3.42 3.34
C LEU A 39 -2.04 1.92 3.04
N ALA A 40 -3.09 1.32 3.61
CA ALA A 40 -3.42 -0.08 3.36
C ALA A 40 -3.80 -0.33 1.89
N ILE A 41 -4.62 0.53 1.28
CA ILE A 41 -4.99 0.43 -0.14
C ILE A 41 -3.76 0.61 -1.03
N ALA A 42 -2.94 1.62 -0.76
CA ALA A 42 -1.71 1.88 -1.51
C ALA A 42 -0.73 0.71 -1.42
N ALA A 43 -0.53 0.14 -0.23
CA ALA A 43 0.35 -0.99 -0.01
C ALA A 43 -0.12 -2.21 -0.81
N ASN A 44 -1.42 -2.51 -0.78
CA ASN A 44 -1.99 -3.60 -1.56
C ASN A 44 -1.86 -3.39 -3.08
N ALA A 45 -2.11 -2.16 -3.55
CA ALA A 45 -1.91 -1.81 -4.97
C ALA A 45 -0.43 -1.97 -5.38
N ALA A 46 0.51 -1.49 -4.57
CA ALA A 46 1.94 -1.62 -4.84
C ALA A 46 2.39 -3.10 -4.88
N LEU A 47 1.85 -3.95 -4.00
CA LEU A 47 2.08 -5.40 -4.03
C LEU A 47 1.55 -6.04 -5.31
N ALA A 48 0.32 -5.71 -5.71
CA ALA A 48 -0.32 -6.24 -6.91
C ALA A 48 0.43 -5.82 -8.18
N LEU A 49 0.90 -4.58 -8.22
CA LEU A 49 1.70 -4.02 -9.33
C LEU A 49 3.19 -4.41 -9.27
N ARG A 50 3.60 -5.25 -8.30
CA ARG A 50 4.99 -5.70 -8.11
C ARG A 50 5.99 -4.54 -7.95
N ARG A 51 5.53 -3.40 -7.41
CA ARG A 51 6.35 -2.23 -7.10
C ARG A 51 6.96 -2.39 -5.72
N ASP A 52 7.92 -3.30 -5.60
CA ASP A 52 8.42 -3.79 -4.31
C ASP A 52 9.07 -2.72 -3.41
N PRO A 53 9.86 -1.76 -3.93
CA PRO A 53 10.38 -0.66 -3.11
C PRO A 53 9.25 0.22 -2.54
N LEU A 54 8.23 0.52 -3.33
CA LEU A 54 7.08 1.31 -2.89
C LEU A 54 6.26 0.53 -1.85
N ALA A 55 6.00 -0.76 -2.11
CA ALA A 55 5.30 -1.63 -1.17
C ALA A 55 6.04 -1.72 0.17
N LEU A 56 7.38 -1.76 0.15
CA LEU A 56 8.20 -1.78 1.35
C LEU A 56 7.96 -0.53 2.21
N THR A 57 8.12 0.66 1.63
CA THR A 57 7.93 1.94 2.34
C THR A 57 6.51 2.04 2.91
N LEU A 58 5.49 1.72 2.11
CA LEU A 58 4.09 1.82 2.54
C LEU A 58 3.76 0.84 3.67
N LEU A 59 4.27 -0.39 3.63
CA LEU A 59 4.05 -1.39 4.68
C LEU A 59 4.78 -1.04 5.98
N GLN A 60 5.97 -0.45 5.89
CA GLN A 60 6.70 0.06 7.07
C GLN A 60 5.91 1.18 7.74
N THR A 61 5.49 2.20 6.99
CA THR A 61 4.67 3.30 7.52
C THR A 61 3.34 2.80 8.09
N LEU A 62 2.72 1.79 7.46
CA LEU A 62 1.49 1.19 7.95
C LEU A 62 1.69 0.46 9.29
N LEU A 63 2.81 -0.25 9.46
CA LEU A 63 3.13 -0.97 10.69
C LEU A 63 3.63 -0.05 11.81
N GLU A 64 4.26 1.07 11.50
CA GLU A 64 4.56 2.13 12.47
C GLU A 64 3.27 2.65 13.13
N ARG A 65 2.18 2.73 12.36
CA ARG A 65 0.88 3.22 12.84
C ARG A 65 -0.03 2.14 13.40
N GLN A 66 0.03 0.94 12.84
CA GLN A 66 -0.73 -0.22 13.27
C GLN A 66 0.18 -1.43 13.43
N PRO A 67 0.94 -1.50 14.53
CA PRO A 67 1.89 -2.58 14.73
C PRO A 67 1.25 -3.96 14.71
N THR A 68 0.03 -4.09 15.20
CA THR A 68 -0.72 -5.36 15.32
C THR A 68 -1.34 -5.86 14.01
N LEU A 69 -1.11 -5.16 12.88
CA LEU A 69 -1.67 -5.57 11.60
C LEU A 69 -0.87 -6.73 10.99
N ASP A 70 -1.22 -7.96 11.36
CA ASP A 70 -0.50 -9.17 10.95
C ASP A 70 -0.44 -9.35 9.43
N SER A 71 -1.48 -8.92 8.70
CA SER A 71 -1.48 -8.95 7.23
C SER A 71 -0.37 -8.09 6.64
N ALA A 72 -0.13 -6.90 7.21
CA ALA A 72 0.96 -6.02 6.79
C ALA A 72 2.33 -6.62 7.15
N ARG A 73 2.49 -7.24 8.34
CA ARG A 73 3.74 -7.93 8.71
C ARG A 73 4.08 -9.07 7.74
N ARG A 74 3.08 -9.91 7.41
CA ARG A 74 3.26 -11.00 6.43
C ARG A 74 3.64 -10.47 5.06
N ASN A 75 2.97 -9.42 4.58
CA ASN A 75 3.28 -8.82 3.30
C ASN A 75 4.68 -8.17 3.29
N LEU A 76 5.08 -7.53 4.38
CA LEU A 76 6.41 -6.92 4.52
C LEU A 76 7.50 -7.99 4.42
N SER A 77 7.34 -9.11 5.13
CA SER A 77 8.25 -10.25 5.04
C SER A 77 8.37 -10.79 3.60
N ARG A 78 7.25 -10.91 2.88
CA ARG A 78 7.25 -11.35 1.47
C ARG A 78 7.98 -10.38 0.55
N VAL A 79 7.82 -9.06 0.75
CA VAL A 79 8.52 -8.03 -0.03
C VAL A 79 10.03 -8.10 0.24
N HIS A 80 10.43 -8.18 1.51
CA HIS A 80 11.85 -8.34 1.85
C HIS A 80 12.48 -9.56 1.19
N ASN A 81 11.82 -10.71 1.23
CA ASN A 81 12.33 -11.92 0.59
C ASN A 81 12.50 -11.75 -0.93
N ARG A 82 11.53 -11.12 -1.60
CA ARG A 82 11.61 -10.88 -3.05
C ARG A 82 12.74 -9.92 -3.40
N LEU A 83 12.90 -8.82 -2.65
CA LEU A 83 14.00 -7.88 -2.84
C LEU A 83 15.36 -8.53 -2.59
N ALA A 84 15.48 -9.35 -1.54
CA ALA A 84 16.71 -10.07 -1.24
C ALA A 84 17.07 -11.10 -2.32
N LEU A 85 16.08 -11.77 -2.91
CA LEU A 85 16.28 -12.68 -4.04
C LEU A 85 16.69 -11.90 -5.30
N ALA A 86 16.05 -10.76 -5.58
CA ALA A 86 16.38 -9.93 -6.72
C ALA A 86 17.78 -9.32 -6.63
N ALA A 87 18.25 -8.97 -5.43
CA ALA A 87 19.60 -8.45 -5.22
C ALA A 87 20.72 -9.50 -5.37
N LYS A 88 20.38 -10.79 -5.40
CA LYS A 88 21.32 -11.91 -5.57
C LYS A 88 21.38 -12.44 -7.01
N ALA A 89 20.44 -12.04 -7.86
CA ALA A 89 20.35 -12.45 -9.27
C ALA A 89 21.12 -11.46 -10.16
#